data_AF-A0A183ASP2-F1
#
_entry.id   AF-A0A183ASP2-F1
#
_cell.length_a   1.000
_cell.length_b   1.000
_cell.length_c   1.000
_cell.angle_alpha   90.00
_cell.angle_beta   90.00
_cell.angle_gamma   90.00
#
_symmetry.space_group_name_H-M   'P 1'
#
loop_
_entity.id
_entity.type
_entity.pdbx_description
1 polymer ?
#
loop_
_entity_poly.entity_id
_entity_poly.type
_entity_poly.pdbx_seq_one_letter_code
_entity_poly.pdbx_strand_id
1 'polypeptide(L)'
;MESCSLENLNIHTSARKVEDYLERFEIWCSTRKGFDGERKTAHFLTVIGKDAYSLLKNLAFPDSPISLSYESLKTLLLEHLQPVNFKAAERAKFNLLTSGGSQPVRDFILQLQTQASRCNFGDQLQTQLRDRIIVGINYPELQQKLLLMHDYTCVCAHVYAFLCGEPQ
;
A
#
# COMPACT_ATOMS: atom_id res chain seq x y z
N MET A 1 -23.75 -19.22 14.61
CA MET A 1 -22.77 -19.07 13.51
C MET A 1 -22.25 -17.64 13.62
N GLU A 2 -21.10 -17.42 14.24
CA GLU A 2 -20.58 -16.05 14.45
C GLU A 2 -20.30 -15.40 13.10
N SER A 3 -21.03 -14.34 12.76
CA SER A 3 -20.95 -13.66 11.47
C SER A 3 -19.59 -13.00 11.27
N CYS A 4 -18.97 -13.26 10.12
CA CYS A 4 -17.84 -12.46 9.66
C CYS A 4 -18.32 -11.03 9.42
N SER A 5 -17.80 -10.05 10.17
CA SER A 5 -18.18 -8.63 10.02
C SER A 5 -17.27 -7.90 9.03
N LEU A 6 -16.79 -8.60 7.99
CA LEU A 6 -16.01 -7.99 6.92
C LEU A 6 -16.95 -7.28 5.95
N GLU A 7 -16.71 -5.99 5.73
CA GLU A 7 -17.35 -5.23 4.66
C GLU A 7 -16.94 -5.78 3.28
N ASN A 8 -17.83 -5.73 2.29
CA ASN A 8 -17.53 -6.18 0.92
C ASN A 8 -16.28 -5.50 0.34
N LEU A 9 -15.49 -6.25 -0.43
CA LEU A 9 -14.33 -5.72 -1.13
C LEU A 9 -14.77 -4.78 -2.27
N ASN A 10 -14.38 -3.51 -2.19
CA ASN A 10 -14.53 -2.56 -3.29
C ASN A 10 -13.38 -2.75 -4.30
N ILE A 11 -13.65 -3.34 -5.46
CA ILE A 11 -12.64 -3.59 -6.50
C ILE A 11 -12.15 -2.35 -7.26
N HIS A 12 -12.81 -1.20 -7.11
CA HIS A 12 -12.40 0.08 -7.72
C HIS A 12 -11.40 0.85 -6.86
N THR A 13 -10.98 0.28 -5.74
CA THR A 13 -10.01 0.87 -4.83
C THR A 13 -8.56 0.63 -5.27
N SER A 14 -7.60 1.27 -4.60
CA SER A 14 -6.17 0.98 -4.82
C SER A 14 -5.81 -0.45 -4.39
N ALA A 15 -4.89 -1.10 -5.09
CA ALA A 15 -4.38 -2.45 -4.74
C ALA A 15 -4.06 -2.63 -3.25
N ARG A 16 -3.51 -1.61 -2.60
CA ARG A 16 -3.26 -1.60 -1.15
C ARG A 16 -4.49 -1.89 -0.29
N LYS A 17 -5.66 -1.31 -0.59
CA LYS A 17 -6.88 -1.60 0.21
C LYS A 17 -7.40 -3.02 -0.04
N VAL A 18 -7.05 -3.61 -1.18
CA VAL A 18 -7.37 -5.02 -1.45
C VAL A 18 -6.44 -5.92 -0.64
N GLU A 19 -5.15 -5.59 -0.55
CA GLU A 19 -4.20 -6.24 0.35
C GLU A 19 -4.66 -6.13 1.82
N ASP A 20 -5.05 -4.94 2.29
CA ASP A 20 -5.58 -4.72 3.64
C ASP A 20 -6.83 -5.59 3.92
N TYR A 21 -7.72 -5.75 2.94
CA TYR A 21 -8.89 -6.60 3.06
C TYR A 21 -8.52 -8.08 3.17
N LEU A 22 -7.59 -8.55 2.31
CA LEU A 22 -7.09 -9.92 2.32
C LEU A 22 -6.40 -10.26 3.63
N GLU A 23 -5.58 -9.34 4.16
CA GLU A 23 -4.92 -9.48 5.46
C GLU A 23 -5.95 -9.59 6.59
N ARG A 24 -6.95 -8.70 6.62
CA ARG A 24 -8.05 -8.79 7.59
C ARG A 24 -8.80 -10.13 7.51
N PHE A 25 -9.02 -10.65 6.30
CA PHE A 25 -9.64 -11.96 6.10
C PHE A 25 -8.77 -13.10 6.63
N GLU A 26 -7.44 -13.04 6.44
CA GLU A 26 -6.48 -14.01 6.96
C GLU A 26 -6.37 -13.98 8.48
N ILE A 27 -6.34 -12.80 9.07
CA ILE A 27 -6.42 -12.61 10.54
C ILE A 27 -7.71 -13.23 11.06
N TRP A 28 -8.85 -12.91 10.44
CA TRP A 28 -10.13 -13.47 10.84
C TRP A 28 -10.16 -15.00 10.76
N CYS A 29 -9.64 -15.59 9.67
CA CYS A 29 -9.51 -17.03 9.54
C CYS A 29 -8.63 -17.63 10.65
N SER A 30 -7.53 -16.98 10.98
CA SER A 30 -6.56 -17.46 11.99
C SER A 30 -7.14 -17.50 13.41
N THR A 31 -8.14 -16.67 13.71
CA THR A 31 -8.85 -16.71 15.00
C THR A 31 -9.80 -17.90 15.15
N ARG A 32 -10.08 -18.66 14.08
CA ARG A 32 -11.10 -19.72 14.05
C ARG A 32 -10.50 -21.08 13.71
N LYS A 33 -10.90 -22.11 14.46
CA LYS A 33 -10.53 -23.50 14.15
C LYS A 33 -11.32 -24.03 12.94
N GLY A 34 -10.65 -24.77 12.06
CA GLY A 34 -11.31 -25.50 10.96
C GLY A 34 -11.60 -24.68 9.70
N PHE A 35 -10.90 -23.56 9.51
CA PHE A 35 -10.88 -22.74 8.30
C PHE A 35 -9.64 -23.05 7.44
N ASP A 36 -9.53 -24.30 6.99
CA ASP A 36 -8.48 -24.76 6.08
C ASP A 36 -9.04 -25.11 4.69
N GLY A 37 -8.15 -25.13 3.70
CA GLY A 37 -8.40 -25.57 2.33
C GLY A 37 -9.67 -25.01 1.69
N GLU A 38 -10.59 -25.92 1.35
CA GLU A 38 -11.85 -25.63 0.65
C GLU A 38 -12.79 -24.75 1.46
N ARG A 39 -12.82 -24.88 2.80
CA ARG A 39 -13.70 -24.07 3.66
C ARG A 39 -13.28 -22.59 3.66
N LYS A 40 -11.96 -22.33 3.70
CA LYS A 40 -11.40 -20.98 3.58
C LYS A 40 -11.82 -20.36 2.24
N THR A 41 -11.67 -21.11 1.15
CA THR A 41 -12.06 -20.69 -0.21
C THR A 41 -13.55 -20.40 -0.32
N ALA A 42 -14.40 -21.34 0.09
CA ALA A 42 -15.85 -21.19 0.04
C ALA A 42 -16.29 -19.95 0.81
N HIS A 43 -15.77 -19.77 2.03
CA HIS A 43 -16.13 -18.62 2.83
C HIS A 43 -15.64 -17.32 2.24
N PHE A 44 -14.41 -17.27 1.74
CA PHE A 44 -13.88 -16.10 1.04
C PHE A 44 -14.81 -15.64 -0.08
N LEU A 45 -15.23 -16.57 -0.95
CA LEU A 45 -16.15 -16.28 -2.05
C LEU A 45 -17.53 -15.79 -1.57
N THR A 46 -17.97 -16.19 -0.37
CA THR A 46 -19.22 -15.68 0.21
C THR A 46 -19.10 -14.28 0.82
N VAL A 47 -17.95 -13.93 1.40
CA VAL A 47 -17.78 -12.66 2.13
C VAL A 47 -17.14 -11.55 1.30
N ILE A 48 -16.46 -11.88 0.20
CA ILE A 48 -15.76 -10.89 -0.65
C ILE A 48 -16.71 -9.88 -1.32
N GLY A 49 -17.99 -10.22 -1.44
CA GLY A 49 -19.00 -9.36 -2.04
C GLY A 49 -19.18 -9.59 -3.54
N LYS A 50 -20.31 -9.08 -4.06
CA LYS A 50 -20.81 -9.39 -5.42
C LYS A 50 -19.86 -8.98 -6.54
N ASP A 51 -19.33 -7.76 -6.48
CA ASP A 51 -18.53 -7.20 -7.59
C ASP A 51 -17.19 -7.92 -7.69
N ALA A 52 -16.54 -8.13 -6.54
CA ALA A 52 -15.29 -8.88 -6.45
C ALA A 52 -15.44 -10.36 -6.84
N TYR A 53 -16.55 -11.00 -6.43
CA TYR A 53 -16.87 -12.36 -6.89
C TYR A 53 -17.06 -12.42 -8.41
N SER A 54 -17.74 -11.42 -8.99
CA SER A 54 -17.96 -11.35 -10.45
C SER A 54 -16.64 -11.19 -11.21
N LEU A 55 -15.72 -10.37 -10.68
CA LEU A 55 -14.36 -10.26 -11.21
C LEU A 55 -13.61 -11.59 -11.12
N LEU A 56 -13.60 -12.24 -9.95
CA LEU A 56 -12.97 -13.56 -9.77
C LEU A 56 -13.53 -14.62 -10.72
N LYS A 57 -14.85 -14.63 -10.95
CA LYS A 57 -15.49 -15.54 -11.90
C LYS A 57 -14.99 -15.34 -13.33
N ASN A 58 -14.75 -14.09 -13.73
CA ASN A 58 -14.18 -13.80 -15.04
C ASN A 58 -12.70 -14.18 -15.12
N LEU A 59 -11.92 -13.92 -14.06
CA LEU A 59 -10.49 -14.25 -14.00
C LEU A 59 -10.21 -15.76 -13.91
N ALA A 60 -11.10 -16.52 -13.28
CA ALA A 60 -10.96 -17.97 -13.10
C ALA A 60 -11.38 -18.79 -14.33
N PHE A 61 -12.07 -18.19 -15.31
CA PHE A 61 -12.57 -18.90 -16.49
C PHE A 61 -11.41 -19.57 -17.26
N PRO A 62 -11.52 -20.86 -17.66
CA PRO A 62 -12.73 -21.70 -17.73
C PRO A 62 -13.11 -22.45 -16.44
N ASP A 63 -12.29 -22.36 -15.39
CA ASP A 63 -12.54 -23.03 -14.13
C ASP A 63 -13.61 -22.30 -13.29
N SER A 64 -14.12 -22.99 -12.26
CA SER A 64 -15.02 -22.38 -11.28
C SER A 64 -14.21 -21.75 -10.15
N PRO A 65 -14.54 -20.54 -9.64
CA PRO A 65 -13.82 -19.96 -8.51
C PRO A 65 -13.75 -20.87 -7.28
N ILE A 66 -14.78 -21.70 -7.05
CA ILE A 66 -14.82 -22.63 -5.90
C ILE A 66 -13.85 -23.81 -6.03
N SER A 67 -13.42 -24.15 -7.25
CA SER A 67 -12.44 -25.24 -7.47
C SER A 67 -10.99 -24.75 -7.34
N LEU A 68 -10.77 -23.44 -7.27
CA LEU A 68 -9.45 -22.85 -7.03
C LEU A 68 -9.19 -22.72 -5.53
N SER A 69 -7.92 -22.76 -5.12
CA SER A 69 -7.57 -22.48 -3.73
C SER A 69 -7.73 -20.98 -3.43
N TYR A 70 -7.96 -20.62 -2.16
CA TYR A 70 -7.91 -19.23 -1.71
C TYR A 70 -6.62 -18.52 -2.14
N GLU A 71 -5.46 -19.17 -2.06
CA GLU A 71 -4.18 -18.57 -2.46
C GLU A 71 -4.15 -18.27 -3.97
N SER A 72 -4.72 -19.17 -4.79
CA SER A 72 -4.86 -18.95 -6.24
C SER A 72 -5.79 -17.76 -6.54
N LEU A 73 -6.93 -17.67 -5.86
CA LEU A 73 -7.88 -16.56 -6.02
C LEU A 73 -7.28 -15.22 -5.57
N LYS A 74 -6.54 -15.23 -4.46
CA LYS A 74 -5.78 -14.08 -3.95
C LYS A 74 -4.79 -13.58 -4.99
N THR A 75 -4.00 -14.48 -5.59
CA THR A 75 -3.05 -14.13 -6.65
C THR A 75 -3.75 -13.54 -7.87
N LEU A 76 -4.84 -14.16 -8.37
CA LEU A 76 -5.60 -13.63 -9.51
C LEU A 76 -6.09 -12.19 -9.26
N LEU A 77 -6.62 -11.91 -8.06
CA LEU A 77 -7.06 -10.56 -7.69
C LEU A 77 -5.90 -9.56 -7.69
N LEU A 78 -4.78 -9.92 -7.06
CA LEU A 78 -3.62 -9.03 -6.94
C LEU A 78 -2.99 -8.75 -8.31
N GLU A 79 -2.82 -9.76 -9.16
CA GLU A 79 -2.28 -9.60 -10.52
C GLU A 79 -3.16 -8.71 -11.39
N HIS A 80 -4.48 -8.84 -11.29
CA HIS A 80 -5.41 -7.98 -12.02
C HIS A 80 -5.30 -6.51 -11.58
N LEU A 81 -5.16 -6.28 -10.27
CA LEU A 81 -5.12 -4.94 -9.67
C LEU A 81 -3.73 -4.30 -9.74
N GLN A 82 -2.67 -5.09 -9.88
CA GLN A 82 -1.29 -4.67 -10.04
C GLN A 82 -0.75 -5.15 -11.39
N PRO A 83 -1.15 -4.52 -12.51
CA PRO A 83 -0.59 -4.86 -13.82
C PRO A 83 0.93 -4.71 -13.81
N VAL A 84 1.62 -5.38 -14.74
CA VAL A 84 3.10 -5.48 -14.81
C VAL A 84 3.85 -4.15 -14.57
N ASN A 85 3.29 -3.03 -15.02
CA ASN A 85 3.89 -1.70 -14.90
C ASN A 85 3.44 -0.89 -13.67
N PHE A 86 2.65 -1.45 -12.76
CA PHE A 86 2.10 -0.77 -11.59
C PHE A 86 3.21 -0.17 -10.73
N LYS A 87 4.23 -0.97 -10.38
CA LYS A 87 5.37 -0.51 -9.58
C LYS A 87 6.12 0.63 -10.26
N ALA A 88 6.36 0.52 -11.57
CA ALA A 88 7.03 1.56 -12.36
C ALA A 88 6.20 2.85 -12.40
N ALA A 89 4.89 2.75 -12.59
CA ALA A 89 3.99 3.90 -12.60
C ALA A 89 3.93 4.60 -11.23
N GLU A 90 3.85 3.85 -10.13
CA GLU A 90 3.83 4.42 -8.78
C GLU A 90 5.17 5.07 -8.41
N ARG A 91 6.29 4.48 -8.85
CA ARG A 91 7.64 5.08 -8.71
C ARG A 91 7.80 6.33 -9.56
N ALA A 92 7.22 6.37 -10.76
CA ALA A 92 7.20 7.59 -11.58
C ALA A 92 6.43 8.71 -10.88
N LYS A 93 5.24 8.42 -10.34
CA LYS A 93 4.46 9.37 -9.52
C LYS A 93 5.26 9.86 -8.31
N PHE A 94 5.91 8.94 -7.59
CA PHE A 94 6.78 9.28 -6.46
C PHE A 94 7.89 10.26 -6.87
N ASN A 95 8.55 10.02 -8.01
CA ASN A 95 9.64 10.85 -8.48
C ASN A 95 9.20 12.23 -8.99
N LEU A 96 7.93 12.38 -9.37
CA LEU A 96 7.33 13.65 -9.78
C LEU A 96 6.83 14.50 -8.61
N LEU A 97 6.74 13.95 -7.40
CA LEU A 97 6.32 14.70 -6.21
C LEU A 97 7.36 15.77 -5.86
N THR A 98 6.89 17.01 -5.78
CA THR A 98 7.63 18.19 -5.33
C THR A 98 6.76 18.99 -4.37
N SER A 99 7.38 19.67 -3.39
CA SER A 99 6.61 20.54 -2.49
C SER A 99 6.07 21.74 -3.27
N GLY A 100 4.78 22.02 -3.19
CA GLY A 100 4.22 23.25 -3.73
C GLY A 100 4.82 24.49 -3.06
N GLY A 101 4.76 25.66 -3.74
CA GLY A 101 5.43 26.89 -3.30
C GLY A 101 5.09 27.35 -1.87
N SER A 102 3.91 27.02 -1.36
CA SER A 102 3.47 27.31 0.02
C SER A 102 3.12 26.06 0.83
N GLN A 103 3.52 24.87 0.37
CA GLN A 103 3.18 23.63 1.04
C GLN A 103 4.06 23.41 2.28
N PRO A 104 3.48 23.09 3.45
CA PRO A 104 4.27 22.69 4.63
C PRO A 104 5.11 21.45 4.33
N VAL A 105 6.37 21.45 4.77
CA VAL A 105 7.29 20.31 4.57
C VAL A 105 6.72 19.01 5.16
N ARG A 106 5.99 19.11 6.28
CA ARG A 106 5.30 17.98 6.91
C ARG A 106 4.32 17.29 5.96
N ASP A 107 3.48 18.08 5.28
CA ASP A 107 2.45 17.56 4.40
C ASP A 107 3.08 16.94 3.15
N PHE A 108 4.17 17.55 2.65
CA PHE A 108 4.96 16.96 1.57
C PHE A 108 5.55 15.60 1.96
N ILE A 109 6.09 15.47 3.17
CA ILE A 109 6.62 14.19 3.67
C ILE A 109 5.51 13.15 3.81
N LEU A 110 4.35 13.52 4.33
CA LEU A 110 3.20 12.61 4.43
C LEU A 110 2.75 12.13 3.04
N GLN A 111 2.74 13.02 2.04
CA GLN A 111 2.45 12.65 0.65
C GLN A 111 3.50 11.68 0.10
N LEU A 112 4.80 11.95 0.32
CA LEU A 112 5.88 11.07 -0.09
C LEU A 112 5.79 9.69 0.56
N GLN A 113 5.55 9.62 1.87
CA GLN A 113 5.40 8.37 2.61
C GLN A 113 4.18 7.58 2.10
N THR A 114 3.07 8.27 1.86
CA THR A 114 1.86 7.68 1.30
C THR A 114 2.12 7.10 -0.08
N GLN A 115 2.81 7.83 -0.96
CA GLN A 115 3.13 7.37 -2.31
C GLN A 115 4.17 6.24 -2.29
N ALA A 116 5.20 6.33 -1.44
CA ALA A 116 6.25 5.30 -1.30
C ALA A 116 5.69 3.94 -0.87
N SER A 117 4.60 3.91 -0.09
CA SER A 117 3.91 2.68 0.28
C SER A 117 3.40 1.87 -0.92
N ARG A 118 3.24 2.51 -2.09
CA ARG A 118 2.75 1.89 -3.35
C ARG A 118 3.89 1.50 -4.29
N CYS A 119 5.12 1.92 -3.99
CA CYS A 119 6.28 1.76 -4.87
C CYS A 119 7.04 0.44 -4.67
N ASN A 120 6.74 -0.28 -3.59
CA ASN A 120 7.43 -1.51 -3.18
C ASN A 120 8.96 -1.36 -3.25
N PHE A 121 9.51 -0.39 -2.51
CA PHE A 121 10.95 -0.12 -2.49
C PHE A 121 11.77 -1.15 -1.70
N GLY A 122 11.12 -1.96 -0.85
CA GLY A 122 11.80 -2.92 0.02
C GLY A 122 12.84 -2.21 0.89
N ASP A 123 14.05 -2.78 0.95
CA ASP A 123 15.16 -2.27 1.76
C ASP A 123 15.65 -0.87 1.34
N GLN A 124 15.28 -0.41 0.13
CA GLN A 124 15.64 0.92 -0.36
C GLN A 124 14.67 2.01 0.09
N LEU A 125 13.60 1.70 0.82
CA LEU A 125 12.56 2.66 1.18
C LEU A 125 13.12 3.93 1.84
N GLN A 126 14.02 3.77 2.82
CA GLN A 126 14.59 4.91 3.54
C GLN A 126 15.48 5.77 2.66
N THR A 127 16.29 5.14 1.80
CA THR A 127 17.14 5.84 0.82
C THR A 127 16.29 6.64 -0.17
N GLN A 128 15.25 6.02 -0.73
CA GLN A 128 14.36 6.66 -1.71
C GLN A 128 13.59 7.83 -1.09
N LEU A 129 13.10 7.68 0.14
CA LEU A 129 12.44 8.77 0.87
C LEU A 129 13.41 9.92 1.12
N ARG A 130 14.63 9.65 1.61
CA ARG A 130 15.65 10.67 1.85
C ARG A 130 15.95 11.45 0.59
N ASP A 131 16.34 10.75 -0.48
CA ASP A 131 16.77 11.39 -1.72
C ASP A 131 15.64 12.25 -2.28
N ARG A 132 14.41 11.72 -2.22
CA ARG A 132 13.24 12.45 -2.73
C ARG A 132 12.87 13.65 -1.87
N ILE A 133 13.04 13.59 -0.54
CA ILE A 133 12.87 14.74 0.35
C ILE A 133 13.90 15.81 -0.01
N ILE A 134 15.19 15.47 -0.10
CA ILE A 134 16.28 16.41 -0.34
C ILE A 134 16.04 17.21 -1.62
N VAL A 135 15.74 16.56 -2.74
CA VAL A 135 15.50 17.29 -4.01
C VAL A 135 14.05 17.72 -4.21
N GLY A 136 13.13 17.32 -3.32
CA GLY A 136 11.70 17.65 -3.41
C GLY A 136 11.24 18.84 -2.59
N ILE A 137 11.97 19.22 -1.54
CA ILE A 137 11.64 20.39 -0.71
C ILE A 137 12.09 21.69 -1.37
N ASN A 138 11.28 22.74 -1.23
CA ASN A 138 11.58 24.09 -1.69
C ASN A 138 12.15 24.98 -0.55
N TYR A 139 13.10 24.44 0.23
CA TYR A 139 13.72 25.12 1.37
C TYR A 139 15.25 24.94 1.32
N PRO A 140 15.99 25.86 0.69
CA PRO A 140 17.42 25.69 0.41
C PRO A 140 18.30 25.44 1.65
N GLU A 141 18.05 26.14 2.75
CA GLU A 141 18.82 25.97 3.99
C GLU A 141 18.61 24.58 4.60
N LEU A 142 17.37 24.11 4.62
CA LEU A 142 17.04 22.77 5.09
C LEU A 142 17.65 21.71 4.15
N GLN A 143 17.56 21.91 2.84
CA GLN A 143 18.17 21.03 1.85
C GLN A 143 19.68 20.89 2.08
N GLN A 144 20.39 22.00 2.31
CA GLN A 144 21.83 21.98 2.58
C GLN A 144 22.16 21.23 3.88
N LYS A 145 21.39 21.45 4.95
CA LYS A 145 21.55 20.69 6.21
C LYS A 145 21.37 19.18 6.00
N LEU A 146 20.34 18.78 5.25
CA LEU A 146 20.04 17.36 4.98
C LEU A 146 21.11 16.68 4.10
N LEU A 147 21.73 17.42 3.18
CA LEU A 147 22.84 16.91 2.35
C LEU A 147 24.09 16.57 3.19
N LEU A 148 24.31 17.27 4.30
CA LEU A 148 25.45 17.05 5.18
C LEU A 148 25.24 15.90 6.19
N MET A 149 24.05 15.30 6.23
CA MET A 149 23.75 14.21 7.15
C MET A 149 24.24 12.85 6.60
N HIS A 150 24.90 12.06 7.45
CA HIS A 150 25.43 10.74 7.07
C HIS A 150 24.49 9.57 7.37
N ASP A 151 23.51 9.73 8.27
CA ASP A 151 22.57 8.66 8.67
C ASP A 151 21.16 8.90 8.12
N TYR A 152 20.63 7.90 7.40
CA TYR A 152 19.30 7.89 6.78
C TYR A 152 18.17 7.91 7.82
N THR A 153 18.37 7.27 8.96
CA THR A 153 17.40 7.21 10.07
C THR A 153 17.19 8.60 10.68
N CYS A 154 18.26 9.39 10.71
CA CYS A 154 18.25 10.74 11.22
C CYS A 154 17.52 11.72 10.30
N VAL A 155 17.45 11.48 8.98
CA VAL A 155 16.82 12.44 8.03
C VAL A 155 15.34 12.64 8.37
N CYS A 156 14.60 11.56 8.62
CA CYS A 156 13.21 11.70 9.06
C CYS A 156 13.13 12.40 10.42
N ALA A 157 13.90 11.95 11.41
CA ALA A 157 13.86 12.51 12.76
C ALA A 157 14.24 14.00 12.81
N HIS A 158 15.22 14.43 12.01
CA HIS A 158 15.70 15.80 11.95
C HIS A 158 14.72 16.72 11.22
N VAL A 159 14.07 16.23 10.15
CA VAL A 159 12.98 17.00 9.53
C VAL A 159 11.77 17.11 10.46
N TYR A 160 11.42 16.05 11.19
CA TYR A 160 10.38 16.13 12.23
C TYR A 160 10.76 17.08 13.37
N ALA A 161 12.03 17.09 13.81
CA ALA A 161 12.51 18.01 14.83
C ALA A 161 12.50 19.49 14.35
N PHE A 162 12.89 19.74 13.09
CA PHE A 162 12.82 21.06 12.47
C PHE A 162 11.37 21.56 12.36
N LEU A 163 10.43 20.68 12.00
CA LEU A 163 9.00 21.00 11.91
C LEU A 163 8.33 21.24 13.26
N CYS A 164 8.82 20.63 14.33
CA CYS A 164 8.31 20.81 15.68
C CYS A 164 9.03 21.92 16.47
N GLY A 165 10.03 22.59 15.88
CA GLY A 165 11.09 23.27 16.65
C GLY A 165 11.31 24.76 16.40
N GLU A 166 10.73 25.40 15.38
CA GLU A 166 10.97 26.84 15.16
C GLU A 166 9.67 27.67 15.23
N PRO A 167 9.55 28.59 16.21
CA PRO A 167 8.56 29.65 16.14
C PRO A 167 8.97 30.65 15.05
N GLN A 168 8.01 31.09 14.23
CA GLN A 168 8.17 32.25 13.34
C GLN A 168 8.53 33.51 14.11
#